data_AF-A0A1B9NLK2-F1
#
_entry.id   AF-A0A1B9NLK2-F1
#
_cell.length_a   1.000
_cell.length_b   1.000
_cell.length_c   1.000
_cell.angle_alpha   90.00
_cell.angle_beta   90.00
_cell.angle_gamma   90.00
#
_symmetry.space_group_name_H-M   'P 1'
#
loop_
_entity.id
_entity.type
_entity.pdbx_description
1 polymer ?
#
loop_
_entity_poly.entity_id
_entity_poly.type
_entity_poly.pdbx_seq_one_letter_code
_entity_poly.pdbx_strand_id
1 'polypeptide(L)'
;MNLFCDNCNKAFIASEEQDRFILVSREKNMKFIMIQCPYCFMSYAFNPMRLTNLDNKKIPVVNGLRCPKETCTGIVSYIEDIPPFFGCGECGNVWLKKENLYDDIKNIISKYSYRKHAYNIINGEYLPVLDKEIPPCYDEQVSLEWNNEINKDDGCDDGRK
;
A
#
# COMPACT_ATOMS: atom_id res chain seq x y z
N MET A 1 -9.51 27.03 -3.65
CA MET A 1 -8.55 25.94 -4.05
C MET A 1 -9.30 24.67 -4.41
N ASN A 2 -8.79 23.79 -5.29
CA ASN A 2 -9.43 22.47 -5.51
C ASN A 2 -8.91 21.45 -4.48
N LEU A 3 -9.84 20.78 -3.80
CA LEU A 3 -9.57 19.77 -2.77
C LEU A 3 -10.22 18.44 -3.15
N PHE A 4 -9.65 17.34 -2.64
CA PHE A 4 -10.18 15.99 -2.75
C PHE A 4 -10.43 15.44 -1.35
N CYS A 5 -11.60 14.83 -1.14
CA CYS A 5 -11.97 14.26 0.16
C CYS A 5 -11.65 12.76 0.21
N ASP A 6 -10.79 12.35 1.16
CA ASP A 6 -10.41 10.94 1.35
C ASP A 6 -11.56 10.05 1.86
N ASN A 7 -12.62 10.65 2.44
CA ASN A 7 -13.76 9.89 2.95
C ASN A 7 -14.80 9.55 1.87
N CYS A 8 -15.10 10.48 0.96
CA CYS A 8 -16.15 10.31 -0.05
C CYS A 8 -15.66 10.32 -1.50
N ASN A 9 -14.35 10.48 -1.70
CA ASN A 9 -13.69 10.48 -3.00
C ASN A 9 -14.23 11.53 -3.99
N LYS A 10 -14.80 12.63 -3.49
CA LYS A 10 -15.28 13.75 -4.31
C LYS A 10 -14.31 14.91 -4.28
N ALA A 11 -14.10 15.52 -5.44
CA ALA A 11 -13.44 16.80 -5.56
C ALA A 11 -14.42 17.94 -5.26
N PHE A 12 -13.95 18.99 -4.58
CA PHE A 12 -14.72 20.20 -4.31
C PHE A 12 -13.84 21.44 -4.33
N ILE A 13 -14.47 22.59 -4.53
CA ILE A 13 -13.82 23.90 -4.39
C ILE A 13 -13.88 24.28 -2.92
N ALA A 14 -12.73 24.50 -2.31
CA ALA A 14 -12.61 25.00 -0.94
C ALA A 14 -13.34 26.35 -0.78
N SER A 15 -14.00 26.55 0.35
CA SER A 15 -14.57 27.86 0.70
C SER A 15 -13.48 28.89 1.00
N GLU A 16 -13.84 30.18 1.01
CA GLU A 16 -12.91 31.25 1.38
C GLU A 16 -12.31 31.06 2.79
N GLU A 17 -13.11 30.55 3.73
CA GLU A 17 -12.66 30.25 5.08
C GLU A 17 -11.65 29.10 5.10
N GLN A 18 -11.92 28.03 4.34
CA GLN A 18 -11.01 26.90 4.20
C GLN A 18 -9.71 27.31 3.52
N ASP A 19 -9.79 28.12 2.46
CA ASP A 19 -8.61 28.66 1.77
C ASP A 19 -7.76 29.51 2.72
N ARG A 20 -8.37 30.41 3.50
CA ARG A 20 -7.65 31.21 4.50
C ARG A 20 -7.00 30.34 5.57
N PHE A 21 -7.70 29.34 6.07
CA PHE A 21 -7.18 28.40 7.05
C PHE A 21 -5.96 27.63 6.51
N ILE A 22 -6.06 27.10 5.29
CA ILE A 22 -4.96 26.39 4.62
C ILE A 22 -3.74 27.31 4.45
N LEU A 23 -3.93 28.57 4.03
CA LEU A 23 -2.84 29.53 3.85
C LEU A 23 -2.13 29.84 5.18
N VAL A 24 -2.88 30.15 6.24
CA VAL A 24 -2.28 30.40 7.58
C VAL A 24 -1.56 29.16 8.10
N SER A 25 -2.09 27.96 7.85
CA SER A 25 -1.43 26.72 8.24
C SER A 25 -0.13 26.46 7.49
N ARG A 26 -0.03 26.87 6.21
CA ARG A 26 1.23 26.85 5.44
C ARG A 26 2.27 27.79 6.05
N GLU A 27 1.88 29.03 6.36
CA GLU A 27 2.79 30.01 6.99
C GLU A 27 3.34 29.51 8.33
N LYS A 28 2.54 28.75 9.07
CA LYS A 28 2.92 28.11 10.34
C LYS A 28 3.67 26.78 10.17
N ASN A 29 3.99 26.38 8.94
CA ASN A 29 4.66 25.13 8.62
C ASN A 29 3.95 23.88 9.20
N MET A 30 2.62 23.92 9.29
CA MET A 30 1.82 22.81 9.78
C MET A 30 1.79 21.71 8.71
N LYS A 31 2.09 20.46 9.08
CA LYS A 31 2.05 19.32 8.15
C LYS A 31 0.72 18.55 8.18
N PHE A 32 -0.20 18.99 9.03
CA PHE A 32 -1.49 18.33 9.28
C PHE A 32 -2.53 19.34 9.75
N ILE A 33 -3.69 19.36 9.10
CA ILE A 33 -4.90 20.07 9.50
C ILE A 33 -6.13 19.21 9.20
N MET A 34 -7.26 19.55 9.80
CA MET A 34 -8.55 18.91 9.50
C MET A 34 -9.38 19.83 8.60
N ILE A 35 -9.87 19.29 7.48
CA ILE A 35 -10.78 20.00 6.56
C ILE A 35 -12.11 19.26 6.51
N GLN A 36 -13.21 20.00 6.60
CA GLN A 36 -14.55 19.45 6.47
C GLN A 36 -14.98 19.37 5.00
N CYS A 37 -15.47 18.20 4.57
CA CYS A 37 -16.02 18.04 3.22
C CYS A 37 -17.46 18.56 3.15
N PRO A 38 -17.85 19.36 2.14
CA PRO A 38 -19.23 19.84 2.00
C PRO A 38 -20.22 18.77 1.52
N TYR A 39 -19.73 17.62 1.03
CA TYR A 39 -20.59 16.55 0.50
C TYR A 39 -20.92 15.45 1.51
N CYS A 40 -19.93 15.01 2.30
CA CYS A 40 -20.16 14.00 3.33
C CYS A 40 -20.16 14.58 4.75
N PHE A 41 -19.88 15.88 4.90
CA PHE A 41 -19.82 16.62 6.17
C PHE A 41 -18.79 16.10 7.19
N MET A 42 -18.02 15.06 6.83
CA MET A 42 -16.92 14.53 7.62
C MET A 42 -15.68 15.38 7.45
N SER A 43 -14.94 15.54 8.55
CA SER A 43 -13.59 16.10 8.54
C SER A 43 -12.58 15.02 8.15
N TYR A 44 -11.56 15.40 7.39
CA TYR A 44 -10.47 14.52 7.00
C TYR A 44 -9.12 15.21 7.15
N ALA A 45 -8.09 14.40 7.32
CA ALA A 45 -6.71 14.86 7.44
C ALA A 45 -6.24 15.46 6.11
N PHE A 46 -5.68 16.66 6.16
CA PHE A 46 -5.13 17.34 5.00
C PHE A 46 -3.75 17.89 5.35
N ASN A 47 -2.77 17.67 4.47
CA ASN A 47 -1.45 18.29 4.61
C ASN A 47 -1.42 19.58 3.78
N PRO A 48 -1.43 20.76 4.41
CA PRO A 48 -1.50 22.03 3.69
C PRO A 48 -0.23 22.31 2.90
N MET A 49 0.90 21.67 3.21
CA MET A 49 2.14 21.80 2.45
C MET A 49 2.12 21.04 1.12
N ARG A 50 1.09 20.24 0.83
CA ARG A 50 0.95 19.62 -0.51
C ARG A 50 0.65 20.74 -1.52
N LEU A 51 1.54 20.88 -2.50
CA LEU A 51 1.28 21.70 -3.69
C LEU A 51 0.06 21.08 -4.39
N THR A 52 -0.98 21.89 -4.60
CA THR A 52 -2.17 21.50 -5.37
C THR A 52 -1.84 21.50 -6.85
N ASN A 53 -0.88 20.68 -7.24
CA ASN A 53 -0.92 20.09 -8.55
C ASN A 53 -1.69 18.79 -8.37
N LEU A 54 -2.72 18.59 -9.18
CA LEU A 54 -3.17 17.27 -9.59
C LEU A 54 -2.04 16.62 -10.40
N ASP A 55 -0.84 16.53 -9.82
CA ASP A 55 0.12 15.55 -10.25
C ASP A 55 -0.53 14.26 -9.82
N ASN A 56 -0.99 13.54 -10.84
CA ASN A 56 -1.06 12.09 -10.84
C ASN A 56 0.19 11.59 -10.09
N LYS A 57 0.14 11.50 -8.76
CA LYS A 57 1.07 10.68 -8.01
C LYS A 57 0.71 9.32 -8.54
N LYS A 58 1.45 8.87 -9.56
CA LYS A 58 1.74 7.47 -9.76
C LYS A 58 2.11 7.00 -8.37
N ILE A 59 1.14 6.44 -7.66
CA ILE A 59 1.39 5.69 -6.44
C ILE A 59 2.55 4.80 -6.88
N PRO A 60 3.74 4.90 -6.25
CA PRO A 60 4.85 4.07 -6.63
C PRO A 60 4.31 2.65 -6.68
N VAL A 61 4.52 2.00 -7.81
CA VAL A 61 3.86 0.79 -8.35
C VAL A 61 4.04 -0.46 -7.45
N VAL A 62 4.51 -0.24 -6.22
CA VAL A 62 5.03 -1.18 -5.22
C VAL A 62 4.24 -1.10 -3.89
N ASN A 63 3.39 -0.08 -3.69
CA ASN A 63 2.52 -0.02 -2.50
C ASN A 63 1.46 -1.12 -2.58
N GLY A 64 1.40 -1.97 -1.55
CA GLY A 64 0.39 -3.02 -1.44
C GLY A 64 0.90 -4.43 -1.73
N LEU A 65 2.18 -4.61 -2.06
CA LEU A 65 2.75 -5.96 -2.25
C LEU A 65 2.67 -6.75 -0.94
N ARG A 66 2.33 -8.05 -1.01
CA ARG A 66 2.47 -8.94 0.15
C ARG A 66 3.95 -9.05 0.53
N CYS A 67 4.22 -9.20 1.83
CA CYS A 67 5.57 -9.32 2.33
C CYS A 67 6.20 -10.64 1.87
N PRO A 68 7.43 -10.63 1.30
CA PRO A 68 8.09 -11.85 0.85
C PRO A 68 8.85 -12.56 1.99
N LYS A 69 8.70 -12.13 3.25
CA LYS A 69 9.29 -12.83 4.39
C LYS A 69 8.43 -14.01 4.78
N GLU A 70 9.11 -15.09 5.15
CA GLU A 70 8.45 -16.29 5.63
C GLU A 70 7.54 -15.97 6.81
N THR A 71 6.41 -16.66 6.91
CA THR A 71 5.41 -16.50 7.98
C THR A 71 4.80 -15.10 8.13
N CYS A 72 5.14 -14.16 7.24
CA CYS A 72 4.61 -12.81 7.25
C CYS A 72 3.49 -12.62 6.21
N THR A 73 2.29 -12.32 6.68
CA THR A 73 1.11 -11.99 5.88
C THR A 73 0.97 -10.48 5.61
N GLY A 74 1.94 -9.70 6.08
CA GLY A 74 1.94 -8.24 6.04
C GLY A 74 2.05 -7.62 4.65
N ILE A 75 1.97 -6.30 4.63
CA ILE A 75 1.97 -5.50 3.39
C ILE A 75 3.20 -4.60 3.36
N VAL A 76 3.86 -4.57 2.19
CA VAL A 76 4.98 -3.67 1.92
C VAL A 76 4.44 -2.29 1.53
N SER A 77 4.94 -1.28 2.23
CA SER A 77 4.69 0.14 1.97
C SER A 77 5.98 0.85 1.59
N TYR A 78 5.90 1.77 0.64
CA TYR A 78 6.95 2.75 0.35
C TYR A 78 6.87 3.90 1.34
N ILE A 79 8.01 4.21 1.96
CA ILE A 79 8.14 5.18 3.03
C ILE A 79 9.02 6.32 2.54
N GLU A 80 8.42 7.52 2.46
CA GLU A 80 9.07 8.76 2.01
C GLU A 80 9.95 9.38 3.12
N ASP A 81 10.87 8.59 3.70
CA ASP A 81 11.89 9.07 4.66
C ASP A 81 13.19 9.50 3.94
N ILE A 82 14.23 9.90 4.69
CA ILE A 82 15.54 10.31 4.16
C ILE A 82 16.64 9.37 4.73
N PRO A 83 17.09 8.37 3.96
CA PRO A 83 16.69 8.00 2.59
C PRO A 83 15.34 7.24 2.54
N PRO A 84 14.63 7.27 1.40
CA PRO A 84 13.38 6.53 1.27
C PRO A 84 13.62 5.02 1.18
N PHE A 85 12.63 4.23 1.62
CA PHE A 85 12.75 2.77 1.66
C PHE A 85 11.39 2.08 1.53
N PHE A 86 11.41 0.76 1.32
CA PHE A 86 10.23 -0.10 1.43
C PHE A 86 10.26 -0.81 2.78
N GLY A 87 9.14 -0.85 3.48
CA GLY A 87 9.03 -1.50 4.78
C GLY A 87 7.76 -2.33 4.91
N CYS A 88 7.83 -3.42 5.64
CA CYS A 88 6.66 -4.18 6.10
C CYS A 88 6.34 -3.78 7.54
N GLY A 89 5.09 -3.34 7.80
CA GLY A 89 4.66 -2.90 9.12
C GLY A 89 4.50 -4.03 10.13
N GLU A 90 4.33 -5.27 9.65
CA GLU A 90 4.02 -6.44 10.46
C GLU A 90 5.29 -7.13 10.97
N CYS A 91 6.29 -7.34 10.12
CA CYS A 91 7.55 -7.99 10.51
C CYS A 91 8.74 -7.04 10.64
N GLY A 92 8.56 -5.75 10.34
CA GLY A 92 9.61 -4.73 10.45
C GLY A 92 10.75 -4.85 9.44
N ASN A 93 10.64 -5.72 8.44
CA ASN A 93 11.70 -5.87 7.43
C ASN A 93 11.76 -4.64 6.52
N VAL A 94 12.98 -4.24 6.14
CA VAL A 94 13.27 -3.04 5.35
C VAL A 94 14.06 -3.40 4.09
N TRP A 95 13.70 -2.76 2.98
CA TRP A 95 14.45 -2.79 1.72
C TRP A 95 14.77 -1.37 1.28
N LEU A 96 16.06 -1.02 1.24
CA LEU A 96 16.53 0.31 0.79
C LEU A 96 16.44 0.50 -0.73
N LYS A 97 16.35 -0.61 -1.47
CA LYS A 97 16.34 -0.66 -2.93
C LYS A 97 15.23 -1.59 -3.39
N LYS A 98 14.59 -1.24 -4.50
CA LYS A 98 13.51 -2.03 -5.10
C LYS A 98 14.00 -3.42 -5.54
N GLU A 99 15.22 -3.48 -6.03
CA GLU A 99 15.86 -4.71 -6.50
C GLU A 99 15.97 -5.74 -5.37
N ASN A 100 16.32 -5.29 -4.16
CA ASN A 100 16.40 -6.16 -2.98
C ASN A 100 15.03 -6.75 -2.62
N LEU A 101 13.96 -5.96 -2.72
CA LEU A 101 12.60 -6.45 -2.50
C LEU A 101 12.21 -7.47 -3.56
N TYR A 102 12.54 -7.21 -4.83
CA TYR A 102 12.23 -8.10 -5.94
C TYR A 102 12.97 -9.44 -5.86
N ASP A 103 14.23 -9.41 -5.42
CA ASP A 103 14.98 -10.64 -5.22
C ASP A 103 14.42 -11.47 -4.06
N ASP A 104 13.96 -10.83 -2.97
CA ASP A 104 13.23 -11.54 -1.91
C ASP A 104 11.90 -12.14 -2.42
N ILE A 105 11.15 -11.43 -3.27
CA ILE A 105 9.92 -11.96 -3.88
C ILE A 105 10.24 -13.17 -4.78
N LYS A 106 11.29 -13.10 -5.60
CA LYS A 106 11.73 -14.26 -6.40
C LYS A 106 12.10 -15.44 -5.52
N ASN A 107 12.86 -15.20 -4.46
CA ASN A 107 13.33 -16.24 -3.55
C ASN A 107 12.16 -16.91 -2.84
N ILE A 108 11.18 -16.15 -2.35
CA ILE A 108 10.02 -16.72 -1.65
C ILE A 108 9.12 -17.51 -2.61
N ILE A 109 8.91 -17.03 -3.84
CA ILE A 109 8.16 -17.78 -4.87
C ILE A 109 8.90 -19.08 -5.25
N SER A 110 10.23 -19.03 -5.34
CA SER A 110 11.03 -20.24 -5.63
C SER A 110 10.99 -21.25 -4.47
N LYS A 111 10.86 -20.77 -3.23
CA LYS A 111 10.77 -21.62 -2.03
C LYS A 111 9.36 -22.18 -1.85
N TYR A 112 8.35 -21.37 -2.10
CA TYR A 112 6.93 -21.66 -1.93
C TYR A 112 6.16 -21.16 -3.17
N SER A 113 5.91 -22.05 -4.13
CA SER A 113 5.29 -21.75 -5.44
C SER A 113 3.97 -20.96 -5.32
N TYR A 114 3.13 -21.33 -4.35
CA TYR A 114 1.83 -20.70 -4.10
C TYR A 114 1.96 -19.19 -3.81
N ARG A 115 3.11 -18.71 -3.32
CA ARG A 115 3.35 -17.28 -3.08
C ARG A 115 3.17 -16.43 -4.32
N LYS A 116 3.31 -17.01 -5.51
CA LYS A 116 3.09 -16.33 -6.78
C LYS A 116 1.67 -15.75 -6.92
N HIS A 117 0.67 -16.33 -6.26
CA HIS A 117 -0.72 -15.84 -6.31
C HIS A 117 -0.90 -14.43 -5.73
N ALA A 118 0.04 -13.94 -4.93
CA ALA A 118 -0.01 -12.58 -4.39
C ALA A 118 0.62 -11.51 -5.31
N TYR A 119 1.22 -11.92 -6.44
CA TYR A 119 1.99 -11.03 -7.30
C TYR A 119 1.61 -11.14 -8.78
N ASN A 120 1.25 -10.00 -9.37
CA ASN A 120 1.13 -9.84 -10.82
C ASN A 120 2.52 -9.49 -11.39
N ILE A 121 3.10 -10.40 -12.18
CA ILE A 121 4.43 -10.22 -12.77
C ILE A 121 4.28 -9.75 -14.23
N ILE A 122 4.60 -8.49 -14.50
CA ILE A 122 4.46 -7.89 -15.83
C ILE A 122 5.80 -7.25 -16.23
N ASN A 123 6.41 -7.70 -17.33
CA ASN A 123 7.68 -7.14 -17.84
C ASN A 123 8.81 -7.08 -16.79
N GLY A 124 8.88 -8.05 -15.87
CA GLY A 124 9.88 -8.10 -14.80
C GLY A 124 9.55 -7.23 -13.57
N GLU A 125 8.39 -6.57 -13.57
CA GLU A 125 7.86 -5.80 -12.46
C GLU A 125 6.86 -6.62 -11.65
N TYR A 126 6.93 -6.49 -10.32
CA TYR A 126 5.98 -7.11 -9.39
C TYR A 126 4.96 -6.09 -8.94
N LEU A 127 3.69 -6.40 -9.14
CA LEU A 127 2.53 -5.61 -8.77
C LEU A 127 1.66 -6.37 -7.76
N PRO A 128 0.97 -5.68 -6.84
CA PRO A 128 0.02 -6.34 -5.97
C PRO A 128 -1.15 -6.93 -6.76
N VAL A 129 -1.59 -8.11 -6.34
CA VAL A 129 -2.84 -8.73 -6.78
C VAL A 129 -4.01 -8.14 -5.97
N LEU A 130 -5.20 -8.05 -6.55
CA LEU A 130 -6.38 -7.61 -5.80
C LEU A 130 -6.72 -8.67 -4.74
N ASP A 131 -7.09 -8.27 -3.52
CA ASP A 131 -7.37 -9.23 -2.44
C ASP A 131 -8.41 -10.30 -2.83
N LYS A 132 -9.40 -9.95 -3.67
CA LYS A 132 -10.41 -10.90 -4.18
C LYS A 132 -9.86 -11.99 -5.11
N GLU A 133 -8.68 -11.77 -5.69
CA GLU A 133 -7.99 -12.69 -6.61
C GLU A 133 -6.95 -13.53 -5.87
N ILE A 134 -6.58 -13.15 -4.64
CA ILE A 134 -5.73 -13.95 -3.76
C ILE A 134 -6.58 -15.11 -3.21
N PRO A 135 -6.11 -16.37 -3.30
CA PRO A 135 -6.83 -17.51 -2.74
C PRO A 135 -7.12 -17.33 -1.24
N PRO A 136 -8.32 -17.64 -0.72
CA PRO A 136 -8.67 -17.41 0.68
C PRO A 136 -7.76 -18.11 1.69
N CYS A 137 -7.15 -19.25 1.31
CA CYS A 137 -6.21 -19.99 2.16
C CYS A 137 -4.80 -19.40 2.18
N TYR A 138 -4.51 -18.36 1.39
CA TYR A 138 -3.15 -17.83 1.21
C TYR A 138 -2.50 -17.46 2.55
N ASP A 139 -3.18 -16.66 3.38
CA ASP A 139 -2.61 -16.21 4.65
C ASP A 139 -2.37 -17.37 5.64
N GLU A 140 -3.20 -18.41 5.60
CA GLU A 140 -3.00 -19.64 6.36
C GLU A 140 -1.77 -20.41 5.87
N GLN A 141 -1.62 -20.60 4.56
CA GLN A 141 -0.44 -21.24 3.97
C GLN A 141 0.84 -20.49 4.33
N VAL A 142 0.80 -19.14 4.30
CA VAL A 142 1.92 -18.30 4.74
C VAL A 142 2.26 -18.54 6.20
N SER A 143 1.27 -18.57 7.10
CA SER A 143 1.50 -18.74 8.53
C SER A 143 2.18 -20.06 8.91
N LEU A 144 2.08 -21.06 8.05
CA LEU A 144 2.63 -22.40 8.27
C LEU A 144 3.99 -22.65 7.61
N GLU A 145 4.54 -21.66 6.89
CA GLU A 145 5.90 -21.73 6.38
C GLU A 145 6.88 -21.98 7.54
N TRP A 146 7.91 -22.80 7.29
CA TRP A 146 8.79 -23.48 8.28
C TRP A 146 8.36 -24.89 8.68
N ASN A 147 7.10 -25.28 8.46
CA ASN A 147 6.72 -26.69 8.59
C ASN A 147 7.12 -27.45 7.32
N ASN A 148 8.16 -28.28 7.40
CA ASN A 148 8.75 -29.04 6.28
C ASN A 148 7.79 -30.04 5.59
N GLU A 149 6.54 -30.13 6.02
CA GLU A 149 5.54 -31.09 5.53
C GLU A 149 4.47 -30.46 4.63
N ILE A 150 4.51 -29.16 4.37
CA ILE A 150 3.50 -28.54 3.49
C ILE A 150 3.84 -28.87 2.05
N ASN A 151 2.96 -29.68 1.45
CA ASN A 151 2.93 -29.99 0.04
C ASN A 151 3.21 -28.73 -0.78
N LYS A 152 4.23 -28.82 -1.64
CA LYS A 152 4.70 -27.76 -2.54
C LYS A 152 3.71 -27.42 -3.67
N ASP A 153 2.48 -27.92 -3.55
CA ASP A 153 1.45 -27.87 -4.57
C ASP A 153 0.18 -27.21 -4.01
N ASP A 154 -0.44 -26.43 -4.89
CA ASP A 154 -1.58 -25.51 -4.77
C ASP A 154 -2.79 -26.02 -3.96
N GLY A 155 -2.63 -26.22 -2.65
CA GLY A 155 -3.64 -26.73 -1.72
C GLY A 155 -4.75 -25.72 -1.37
N CYS A 156 -5.25 -24.97 -2.35
CA CYS A 156 -6.47 -24.20 -2.23
C CYS A 156 -7.51 -24.86 -3.14
N ASP A 157 -8.28 -25.81 -2.59
CA ASP A 157 -9.40 -26.39 -3.31
C ASP A 157 -10.41 -25.26 -3.61
N ASP A 158 -10.48 -24.90 -4.88
CA ASP A 158 -11.44 -23.95 -5.45
C ASP A 158 -12.84 -24.54 -5.24
N GLY A 159 -13.45 -24.20 -4.11
CA GLY A 159 -14.81 -24.58 -3.75
C GLY A 159 -15.90 -23.96 -4.64
N ARG A 160 -15.67 -23.78 -5.95
CA ARG A 160 -16.73 -23.55 -6.93
C ARG A 160 -17.53 -24.83 -7.14
N LYS A 161 -18.60 -24.97 -6.35
CA LYS A 161 -19.82 -25.65 -6.79
C LYS A 161 -20.81 -24.64 -7.36
#